data_AF-A0A377WK76-F1
#
_entry.id   AF-A0A377WK76-F1
#
_cell.length_a   1.000
_cell.length_b   1.000
_cell.length_c   1.000
_cell.angle_alpha   90.00
_cell.angle_beta   90.00
_cell.angle_gamma   90.00
#
_symmetry.space_group_name_H-M   'P 1'
#
loop_
_entity.id
_entity.type
_entity.pdbx_description
1 polymer ?
#
loop_
_entity_poly.entity_id
_entity_poly.type
_entity_poly.pdbx_seq_one_letter_code
_entity_poly.pdbx_strand_id
1 'polypeptide(L)' 'MSSVTTSGATRSTFSFARIWDQFGMLVVFAVLFIGCVIFVPNFASFVNMKGLGLAISMSGMVACGMLFCLASGDF' A
#
# COMPACT_ATOMS: atom_id res chain seq x y z
N MET A 1 -26.43 -22.70 -25.98
CA MET A 1 -27.34 -21.54 -25.90
C MET A 1 -27.64 -21.27 -24.44
N SER A 2 -27.20 -20.12 -23.92
CA SER A 2 -27.87 -19.36 -22.86
C SER A 2 -27.17 -18.01 -22.76
N SER A 3 -27.62 -17.12 -23.63
CA SER A 3 -27.46 -15.68 -23.51
C SER A 3 -28.16 -15.24 -22.22
N VAL A 4 -27.42 -14.67 -21.28
CA VAL A 4 -27.98 -13.71 -20.31
C VAL A 4 -27.12 -12.46 -20.36
N THR A 5 -27.46 -11.62 -21.33
CA THR A 5 -27.21 -10.19 -21.31
C THR A 5 -27.86 -9.59 -20.07
N THR A 6 -27.07 -9.32 -19.02
CA THR A 6 -27.44 -8.35 -18.00
C THR A 6 -26.75 -7.03 -18.35
N SER A 7 -27.45 -6.22 -19.12
CA SER A 7 -27.17 -4.79 -19.25
C SER A 7 -27.54 -4.11 -17.92
N GLY A 8 -26.66 -4.23 -16.93
CA GLY A 8 -26.74 -3.51 -15.66
C GLY A 8 -25.87 -2.27 -15.75
N ALA A 9 -26.51 -1.10 -15.87
CA ALA A 9 -25.92 0.23 -15.91
C ALA A 9 -24.56 0.32 -15.20
N THR A 10 -23.53 0.73 -15.94
CA THR A 10 -22.21 1.08 -15.43
C THR A 10 -22.36 2.25 -14.45
N ARG A 11 -22.69 1.95 -13.20
CA ARG A 11 -22.50 2.90 -12.11
C ARG A 11 -21.00 3.05 -11.96
N SER A 12 -20.49 4.08 -12.64
CA SER A 12 -19.24 4.76 -12.33
C SER A 12 -19.35 5.34 -10.91
N THR A 13 -19.47 4.46 -9.92
CA THR A 13 -19.33 4.82 -8.51
C THR A 13 -17.88 4.55 -8.16
N PHE A 14 -17.07 5.50 -8.61
CA PHE A 14 -15.72 5.82 -8.16
C PHE A 14 -14.71 4.66 -8.07
N SER A 15 -13.73 4.74 -8.97
CA SER A 15 -12.41 4.08 -8.93
C SER A 15 -11.73 4.06 -7.54
N PHE A 16 -12.16 4.91 -6.59
CA PHE A 16 -11.68 4.94 -5.21
C PHE A 16 -11.75 3.59 -4.49
N ALA A 17 -12.78 2.75 -4.73
CA ALA A 17 -12.85 1.43 -4.09
C ALA A 17 -11.74 0.50 -4.57
N ARG A 18 -11.40 0.55 -5.87
CA ARG A 18 -10.29 -0.21 -6.46
C ARG A 18 -8.93 0.34 -6.03
N ILE A 19 -8.79 1.66 -5.94
CA ILE A 19 -7.57 2.28 -5.42
C ILE A 19 -7.37 1.89 -3.94
N TRP A 20 -8.42 1.86 -3.12
CA TRP A 20 -8.31 1.46 -1.73
C TRP A 20 -7.95 -0.02 -1.57
N ASP A 21 -8.45 -0.89 -2.46
CA ASP A 21 -8.11 -2.31 -2.49
C ASP A 21 -6.65 -2.56 -2.95
N GLN A 22 -6.19 -1.83 -3.98
CA GLN A 22 -4.83 -1.97 -4.52
C GLN A 22 -3.75 -1.27 -3.69
N PHE A 23 -4.06 -0.08 -3.16
CA PHE A 23 -3.10 0.77 -2.43
C PHE A 23 -3.38 0.83 -0.93
N GLY A 24 -4.27 -0.01 -0.40
CA GLY A 24 -4.70 0.03 1.00
C GLY A 24 -3.54 0.02 1.99
N MET A 25 -2.51 -0.79 1.75
CA MET A 25 -1.31 -0.82 2.59
C MET A 25 -0.53 0.51 2.57
N LEU A 26 -0.40 1.16 1.40
CA LEU A 26 0.24 2.48 1.29
C LEU A 26 -0.60 3.58 1.93
N VAL A 27 -1.92 3.52 1.78
CA VAL A 27 -2.85 4.49 2.36
C VAL A 27 -2.80 4.42 3.89
N VAL A 28 -2.81 3.22 4.46
CA VAL A 28 -2.66 3.03 5.92
C VAL A 28 -1.32 3.57 6.40
N PHE A 29 -0.22 3.30 5.68
CA PHE A 29 1.08 3.86 6.00
C PHE A 29 1.07 5.40 6.02
N ALA A 30 0.49 6.04 5.01
CA ALA A 30 0.41 7.49 4.91
C ALA A 30 -0.42 8.11 6.06
N VAL A 31 -1.58 7.53 6.38
CA VAL A 31 -2.46 8.01 7.46
C VAL A 31 -1.75 7.92 8.82
N LEU A 32 -1.13 6.77 9.12
CA LEU A 32 -0.39 6.59 10.36
C LEU A 32 0.83 7.52 10.44
N PHE A 33 1.56 7.70 9.33
CA PHE A 33 2.71 8.60 9.26
C PHE A 33 2.32 10.05 9.53
N ILE A 34 1.25 10.54 8.89
CA ILE A 34 0.73 11.90 9.12
C ILE A 34 0.25 12.06 10.56
N GLY A 35 -0.46 11.06 11.10
CA GLY A 35 -0.85 11.04 12.51
C GLY A 35 0.35 11.18 13.45
N CYS A 36 1.39 10.38 13.25
CA CYS A 36 2.62 10.45 14.05
C CYS A 36 3.35 11.80 13.90
N VAL A 37 3.37 12.39 12.71
CA VAL A 37 3.99 13.72 12.48
C VAL A 37 3.26 14.83 13.22
N ILE A 38 1.93 14.76 13.35
CA ILE A 38 1.12 15.79 14.03
C ILE A 38 1.12 15.58 15.55
N PHE A 39 0.99 14.35 16.04
CA PHE A 39 0.89 14.04 17.46
C PHE A 39 2.24 14.01 18.19
N VAL A 40 3.35 13.72 17.48
CA VAL A 40 4.66 13.56 18.09
C VAL A 40 5.58 14.73 17.71
N PRO A 41 5.86 15.67 18.64
CA PRO A 41 6.83 16.73 18.41
C PRO A 41 8.23 16.13 18.17
N ASN A 42 9.00 16.67 17.22
CA ASN A 42 10.28 16.14 16.72
C ASN A 42 10.21 14.87 15.85
N PHE A 43 9.05 14.31 15.54
CA PHE A 43 8.96 13.12 14.68
C PHE A 43 9.39 13.42 13.24
N ALA A 44 9.10 14.61 12.73
CA ALA A 44 9.57 15.06 11.41
C ALA A 44 11.03 15.57 11.40
N SER A 45 11.75 15.48 12.52
CA SER A 45 13.17 15.85 12.56
C SER A 45 14.01 14.99 11.60
N PHE A 46 15.04 15.58 11.00
CA PHE A 46 15.92 14.92 10.03
C PHE A 46 16.50 13.59 10.55
N VAL A 47 16.77 13.49 11.86
CA VAL A 47 17.30 12.27 12.48
C VAL A 47 16.25 11.15 12.46
N ASN A 48 15.01 11.45 12.82
CA ASN A 48 13.94 10.45 12.87
C ASN A 48 13.49 10.03 11.45
N MET A 49 13.47 10.96 10.49
CA MET A 49 13.19 10.65 9.09
C MET A 49 14.28 9.80 8.43
N LYS A 50 15.56 10.07 8.75
CA LYS A 50 16.67 9.22 8.30
C LYS A 50 16.60 7.83 8.94
N GLY A 51 16.27 7.72 10.22
CA GLY A 51 16.07 6.44 10.91
C GLY A 51 14.89 5.64 10.35
N LEU A 52 13.76 6.29 10.11
CA LEU A 52 12.57 5.68 9.51
C LEU A 52 12.85 5.16 8.09
N GLY A 53 13.54 5.95 7.27
CA GLY A 53 13.93 5.54 5.92
C GLY A 53 14.88 4.35 5.91
N LEU A 54 15.82 4.27 6.86
CA LEU A 54 16.73 3.11 6.97
C LEU A 54 15.98 1.85 7.39
N ALA A 55 15.09 1.95 8.38
CA ALA A 55 14.26 0.84 8.83
C ALA A 55 13.35 0.33 7.71
N ILE A 56 12.70 1.24 6.96
CA ILE A 56 11.81 0.86 5.87
C ILE A 56 12.59 0.17 4.73
N SER A 57 13.78 0.67 4.41
CA SER A 57 14.65 0.09 3.37
C SER A 57 15.11 -1.31 3.75
N MET A 58 15.44 -1.56 5.03
CA MET A 58 15.79 -2.88 5.52
C MET A 58 14.61 -3.85 5.40
N SER A 59 13.40 -3.43 5.81
CA SER A 59 12.20 -4.26 5.65
C SER A 59 11.85 -4.53 4.18
N GLY A 60 12.08 -3.55 3.29
CA GLY A 60 11.80 -3.66 1.86
C GLY A 60 12.74 -4.63 1.15
N MET A 61 14.04 -4.60 1.44
CA MET A 61 15.00 -5.55 0.87
C MET A 61 14.66 -7.01 1.25
N VAL A 62 14.28 -7.24 2.51
CA VAL A 62 13.90 -8.59 2.99
C VAL A 62 12.59 -9.05 2.35
N ALA A 63 11.59 -8.18 2.25
CA ALA A 63 10.31 -8.50 1.61
C ALA A 63 10.47 -8.83 0.12
N CYS A 64 11.27 -8.07 -0.63
CA CYS A 64 11.58 -8.38 -2.03
C CYS A 64 12.31 -9.73 -2.18
N GLY A 65 13.17 -10.10 -1.24
CA GLY A 65 13.79 -11.43 -1.22
C GLY A 65 12.76 -12.56 -1.12
N MET A 66 11.76 -12.40 -0.26
CA MET A 66 10.66 -13.38 -0.14
C MET A 66 9.77 -13.41 -1.40
N LEU A 67 9.47 -12.25 -2.01
CA LEU A 67 8.72 -12.18 -3.28
C LEU A 67 9.51 -12.81 -4.44
N PHE A 68 10.83 -12.66 -4.48
CA PHE A 68 11.68 -13.31 -5.47
C PHE A 68 11.63 -14.84 -5.35
N CYS A 69 11.61 -15.36 -4.11
CA CYS A 69 11.41 -16.79 -3.88
C CYS A 69 10.02 -17.26 -4.35
N LEU A 70 8.96 -16.49 -4.11
CA LEU A 70 7.63 -16.79 -4.64
C LEU A 70 7.59 -16.73 -6.17
N ALA A 71 8.26 -15.77 -6.79
CA ALA A 71 8.38 -15.67 -8.25
C ALA A 71 9.26 -16.79 -8.86
N SER A 72 10.21 -17.33 -8.10
CA SER A 72 11.10 -18.43 -8.53
C SER A 72 10.50 -19.82 -8.29
N GLY A 73 9.44 -19.92 -7.49
CA GLY A 73 8.75 -21.16 -7.13
C GLY A 73 7.26 -21.18 -7.47
N ASP A 74 6.76 -20.20 -8.23
CA ASP A 74 5.46 -20.24 -8.94
C ASP A 74 5.63 -20.70 -10.39
N PHE A 75 6.41 -21.78 -10.52
CA PHE A 75 6.05 -22.95 -11.31
C PHE A 75 5.87 -24.13 -10.35
#